data_AF-A0A834BKD9-F1
#
_entry.id   AF-A0A834BKD9-F1
#
_cell.length_a   1.000
_cell.length_b   1.000
_cell.length_c   1.000
_cell.angle_alpha   90.00
_cell.angle_beta   90.00
_cell.angle_gamma   90.00
#
_symmetry.space_group_name_H-M   'P 1'
#
loop_
_entity.id
_entity.type
_entity.pdbx_description
1 polymer ?
#
loop_
_entity_poly.entity_id
_entity_poly.type
_entity_poly.pdbx_seq_one_letter_code
_entity_poly.pdbx_strand_id
1 'polypeptide(L)'
;MTRKEKDWVIKVQMVQLQSENPYLEDYYYQKYYQKLEKKEADEELLGRRNKVESLKLVTPYIQKAEAYESVVRIEGSLGQVAMSTCFSPRRAIDAVPHGTPEPETGAASSQRLRVLSWIEKMFLQLLEIEEGQKNGPPQPCYSEQQRNHVEKLFQALKTQEQNNPEEAADGFLQVLSVRKGKALVARLLPFLPQEQAVSLLLVITHHLPLLIKRDAADQVLQMLFKPLGKYISHLTFHELLQGLQGLMLLPPASSERPVTVVLQNQFGISLLYALLSHGEQLVSLDPSLVESNSDHVAWTDIVILIAWEIAQMPTASLAEPLSFPSNLLALFCRHVDKQLVQQLEATMQLAWVY
;
A
#
# COMPACT_ATOMS: atom_id res chain seq x y z
N MET A 1 -25.02 26.49 36.52
CA MET A 1 -23.74 25.89 36.92
C MET A 1 -23.01 26.78 37.91
N THR A 2 -22.60 26.22 39.04
CA THR A 2 -21.73 26.89 40.02
C THR A 2 -20.31 27.06 39.46
N ARG A 3 -19.49 27.94 40.05
CA ARG A 3 -18.07 28.09 39.65
C ARG A 3 -17.31 26.77 39.77
N LYS A 4 -17.55 26.02 40.85
CA LYS A 4 -16.95 24.71 41.09
C LYS A 4 -17.31 23.69 40.01
N GLU A 5 -18.57 23.66 39.57
CA GLU A 5 -19.00 22.79 38.46
C GLU A 5 -18.33 23.19 37.14
N LYS A 6 -18.19 24.49 36.87
CA LYS A 6 -17.49 24.97 35.67
C LYS A 6 -16.01 24.55 35.68
N ASP A 7 -15.33 24.76 36.80
CA ASP A 7 -13.92 24.39 36.96
C ASP A 7 -13.72 22.86 36.82
N TRP A 8 -14.67 22.07 37.31
CA TRP A 8 -14.66 20.62 37.16
C TRP A 8 -14.82 20.20 35.69
N VAL A 9 -15.80 20.77 34.97
CA VAL A 9 -16.00 20.49 33.54
C VAL A 9 -14.77 20.88 32.72
N ILE A 10 -14.17 22.04 33.00
CA ILE A 10 -12.94 22.48 32.34
C ILE A 10 -11.82 21.46 32.57
N LYS A 11 -11.62 20.99 33.81
CA LYS A 11 -10.60 19.97 34.11
C LYS A 11 -10.86 18.66 33.34
N VAL A 12 -12.10 18.19 33.28
CA VAL A 12 -12.45 16.99 32.51
C VAL A 12 -12.12 17.15 31.03
N GLN A 13 -12.48 18.29 30.44
CA GLN A 13 -12.16 18.59 29.04
C GLN A 13 -10.65 18.69 28.80
N MET A 14 -9.90 19.35 29.69
CA MET A 14 -8.44 19.45 29.58
C MET A 14 -7.76 18.08 29.67
N VAL A 15 -8.29 17.16 30.48
CA VAL A 15 -7.80 15.78 30.58
C VAL A 15 -8.11 14.99 29.31
N GLN A 16 -9.26 15.18 28.68
CA GLN A 16 -9.61 14.51 27.41
C GLN A 16 -8.76 14.97 26.22
N LEU A 17 -8.23 16.19 26.28
CA LEU A 17 -7.33 16.75 25.26
C LEU A 17 -5.87 16.30 25.42
N GLN A 18 -5.58 15.45 26.41
CA GLN A 18 -4.25 14.91 26.61
C GLN A 18 -4.06 13.63 25.83
N SER A 19 -3.22 13.74 24.81
CA SER A 19 -2.74 12.61 24.02
C SER A 19 -1.31 12.26 24.43
N GLU A 20 -1.03 10.96 24.59
CA GLU A 20 0.34 10.47 24.74
C GLU A 20 1.12 10.54 23.42
N ASN A 21 0.41 10.41 22.29
CA ASN A 21 0.96 10.59 20.95
C ASN A 21 0.06 11.51 20.09
N PRO A 22 0.20 12.85 20.24
CA PRO A 22 -0.64 13.83 19.54
C PRO A 22 -0.53 13.76 18.01
N TYR A 23 0.57 13.22 17.47
CA TYR A 23 0.78 13.12 16.03
C TYR A 23 -0.04 12.00 15.40
N LEU A 24 -0.39 10.96 16.16
CA LEU A 24 -1.27 9.88 15.74
C LEU A 24 -2.73 10.17 16.08
N GLU A 25 -3.01 10.54 17.33
CA GLU A 25 -4.38 10.68 17.83
C GLU A 25 -5.05 11.98 17.34
N ASP A 26 -4.29 13.07 17.21
CA ASP A 26 -4.75 14.39 16.79
C ASP A 26 -4.11 14.84 15.45
N TYR A 27 -3.86 13.89 14.55
CA TYR A 27 -3.16 14.11 13.27
C TYR A 27 -3.64 15.35 12.50
N TYR A 28 -4.95 15.51 12.35
CA TYR A 28 -5.53 16.61 11.56
C TYR A 28 -5.27 17.98 12.20
N TYR A 29 -5.36 18.07 13.53
CA TYR A 29 -5.07 19.28 14.27
C TYR A 29 -3.58 19.64 14.13
N GLN A 30 -2.69 18.68 14.36
CA GLN A 30 -1.24 18.89 14.22
C GLN A 30 -0.86 19.32 12.80
N LYS A 31 -1.40 18.66 11.77
CA LYS A 31 -1.12 19.00 10.37
C LYS A 31 -1.66 20.37 9.96
N TYR A 32 -2.81 20.76 10.48
CA TYR A 32 -3.37 22.08 10.23
C TYR A 32 -2.46 23.18 10.79
N TYR A 33 -2.02 23.06 12.04
CA TYR A 33 -1.12 24.02 12.65
C TYR A 33 0.27 24.04 12.00
N GLN A 34 0.83 22.87 11.65
CA GLN A 34 2.07 22.82 10.87
C GLN A 34 1.97 23.59 9.53
N LYS A 35 0.81 23.54 8.86
CA LYS A 35 0.58 24.31 7.62
C LYS A 35 0.45 25.81 7.89
N LEU A 36 -0.14 26.21 9.02
CA LEU A 36 -0.22 27.61 9.43
C LEU A 36 1.17 28.15 9.78
N GLU A 37 1.91 27.47 10.65
CA GLU A 37 3.28 27.83 11.04
C GLU A 37 4.19 27.95 9.82
N LYS A 38 4.06 27.05 8.83
CA LYS A 38 4.82 27.13 7.57
C LYS A 38 4.44 28.35 6.72
N LYS A 39 3.13 28.67 6.62
CA LYS A 39 2.68 29.85 5.89
C LYS A 39 3.14 31.15 6.57
N GLU A 40 3.10 31.19 7.90
CA GLU A 40 3.63 32.30 8.69
C GLU A 40 5.14 32.45 8.44
N ALA A 41 5.91 31.36 8.47
CA ALA A 41 7.34 31.40 8.15
C ALA A 41 7.64 31.87 6.71
N ASP A 42 6.86 31.41 5.73
CA ASP A 42 6.98 31.84 4.33
C ASP A 42 6.62 33.34 4.17
N GLU A 43 5.63 33.86 4.92
CA GLU A 43 5.26 35.28 4.94
C GLU A 43 6.29 36.17 5.67
N GLU A 44 6.91 35.66 6.74
CA GLU A 44 8.02 36.31 7.42
C GLU A 44 9.24 36.48 6.51
N LEU A 45 9.56 35.45 5.71
CA LEU A 45 10.62 35.52 4.69
C LEU A 45 10.33 36.56 3.60
N LEU A 46 9.05 36.82 3.30
CA LEU A 46 8.60 37.84 2.35
C LEU A 46 8.48 39.24 2.97
N GLY A 47 8.85 39.41 4.25
CA GLY A 47 8.91 40.71 4.92
C GLY A 47 7.56 41.32 5.29
N ARG A 48 6.45 40.58 5.17
CA ARG A 48 5.12 41.03 5.62
C ARG A 48 4.98 40.77 7.12
N ARG A 49 5.29 41.80 7.93
CA ARG A 49 5.12 41.74 9.40
C ARG A 49 3.64 41.86 9.80
N ASN A 50 2.95 40.73 9.89
CA ASN A 50 1.73 40.61 10.68
C ASN A 50 1.99 39.64 11.83
N LYS A 51 2.31 40.16 13.02
CA LYS A 51 2.43 39.39 14.28
C LYS A 51 1.04 38.94 14.77
N VAL A 52 0.39 38.05 14.05
CA VAL A 52 -0.75 37.31 14.61
C VAL A 52 -0.19 35.99 15.09
N GLU A 53 0.17 35.93 16.37
CA GLU A 53 0.54 34.70 17.03
C GLU A 53 -0.64 33.72 16.92
N SER A 54 -0.46 32.62 16.18
CA SER A 54 -1.50 31.61 16.08
C SER A 54 -1.76 31.04 17.49
N LEU A 55 -2.98 31.20 17.98
CA LEU A 55 -3.40 30.73 19.31
C LEU A 55 -3.42 29.20 19.33
N LYS A 56 -2.26 28.58 19.57
CA LYS A 56 -2.12 27.15 19.74
C LYS A 56 -2.73 26.77 21.08
N LEU A 57 -3.64 25.80 21.09
CA LEU A 57 -4.14 25.21 22.32
C LEU A 57 -2.98 24.55 23.06
N VAL A 58 -2.49 25.20 24.11
CA VAL A 58 -1.51 24.60 25.03
C VAL A 58 -2.29 23.73 26.00
N THR A 59 -2.17 22.41 25.86
CA THR A 59 -2.69 21.47 26.83
C THR A 59 -1.62 21.27 27.92
N PRO A 60 -1.76 21.87 29.13
CA PRO A 60 -0.87 21.59 30.24
C PRO A 60 -0.91 20.08 30.53
N TYR A 61 0.26 19.50 30.74
CA TYR A 61 0.39 18.11 31.15
C TYR A 61 -0.23 17.93 32.54
N ILE A 62 -1.24 17.07 32.67
CA ILE A 62 -1.86 16.67 33.92
C ILE A 62 -1.41 15.23 34.14
N GLN A 63 -0.76 14.97 35.27
CA GLN A 63 -0.35 13.62 35.61
C GLN A 63 -1.58 12.71 35.64
N LYS A 64 -1.60 11.68 34.77
CA LYS A 64 -2.61 10.62 34.83
C LYS A 64 -2.39 9.88 36.16
N ALA A 65 -3.46 9.72 36.95
CA ALA A 65 -3.36 8.93 38.17
C ALA A 65 -3.08 7.46 37.82
N GLU A 66 -1.94 6.92 38.26
CA GLU A 66 -1.45 5.59 37.89
C GLU A 66 -2.32 4.43 38.41
N ALA A 67 -3.18 4.68 39.39
CA ALA A 67 -4.06 3.67 39.97
C ALA A 67 -5.52 4.10 39.84
N TYR A 68 -6.21 3.53 38.86
CA TYR A 68 -7.66 3.60 38.76
C TYR A 68 -8.27 2.24 39.11
N GLU A 69 -8.99 2.17 40.22
CA GLU A 69 -9.83 1.01 40.52
C GLU A 69 -11.03 1.01 39.58
N SER A 70 -10.90 0.22 38.51
CA SER A 70 -11.92 0.11 37.46
C SER A 70 -13.24 -0.50 37.94
N VAL A 71 -13.21 -1.18 39.09
CA VAL A 71 -14.35 -1.89 39.68
C VAL A 71 -14.37 -1.66 41.18
N VAL A 72 -15.44 -1.04 41.66
CA VAL A 72 -15.70 -0.88 43.10
C VAL A 72 -16.69 -1.97 43.51
N ARG A 73 -16.29 -2.79 44.49
CA ARG A 73 -17.23 -3.71 45.16
C ARG A 73 -17.90 -2.96 46.30
N ILE A 74 -19.17 -2.62 46.11
CA ILE A 74 -20.01 -2.07 47.16
C ILE A 74 -20.56 -3.24 47.97
N GLU A 75 -20.22 -3.31 49.26
CA GLU A 75 -20.72 -4.36 50.15
C GLU A 75 -22.26 -4.39 50.14
N GLY A 76 -22.84 -5.59 49.94
CA GLY A 76 -24.29 -5.80 49.84
C GLY A 76 -24.89 -5.63 48.44
N SER A 77 -24.09 -5.31 47.41
CA SER A 77 -24.55 -5.30 46.02
C SER A 77 -24.39 -6.67 45.34
N LEU A 78 -25.36 -7.07 44.51
CA LEU A 78 -25.38 -8.33 43.76
C LEU A 78 -24.45 -8.35 42.52
N GLY A 79 -23.61 -7.32 42.34
CA GLY A 79 -22.79 -7.14 41.14
C GLY A 79 -21.57 -6.25 41.37
N GLN A 80 -20.76 -6.10 40.32
CA GLN A 80 -19.56 -5.25 40.31
C GLN A 80 -19.90 -3.92 39.65
N VAL A 81 -19.76 -2.80 40.37
CA VAL A 81 -20.01 -1.46 39.82
C VAL A 81 -18.72 -0.97 39.16
N ALA A 82 -18.69 -0.97 37.83
CA ALA A 82 -17.61 -0.37 37.07
C ALA A 82 -17.74 1.16 37.11
N MET A 83 -16.67 1.85 37.49
CA MET A 83 -16.66 3.31 37.51
C MET A 83 -16.40 3.83 36.09
N SER A 84 -17.20 4.80 35.62
CA SER A 84 -17.00 5.44 34.31
C SER A 84 -15.88 6.47 34.39
N THR A 85 -14.93 6.43 33.46
CA THR A 85 -13.90 7.47 33.33
C THR A 85 -14.27 8.46 32.21
N CYS A 86 -13.64 9.64 32.24
CA CYS A 86 -13.69 10.61 31.14
C CYS A 86 -13.07 10.07 29.84
N PHE A 87 -12.20 9.04 29.92
CA PHE A 87 -11.58 8.34 28.78
C PHE A 87 -12.36 7.10 28.31
N SER A 88 -13.22 6.52 29.16
CA SER A 88 -14.05 5.37 28.82
C SER A 88 -15.43 5.52 29.47
N PRO A 89 -16.30 6.37 28.88
CA PRO A 89 -17.68 6.49 29.33
C PRO A 89 -18.43 5.24 28.88
N ARG A 90 -18.48 4.19 29.71
CA ARG A 90 -19.34 3.04 29.41
C ARG A 90 -20.81 3.46 29.48
N ARG A 91 -21.62 2.87 28.61
CA ARG A 91 -23.09 2.90 28.73
C ARG A 91 -23.48 2.24 30.06
N ALA A 92 -24.12 2.99 30.95
CA ALA A 92 -24.61 2.47 32.23
C ALA A 92 -25.77 1.46 32.08
N ILE A 93 -26.35 1.36 30.88
CA ILE A 93 -27.49 0.49 30.56
C ILE A 93 -27.17 -0.23 29.24
N ASP A 94 -27.03 -1.55 29.30
CA ASP A 94 -26.86 -2.42 28.15
C ASP A 94 -28.24 -3.02 27.80
N ALA A 95 -28.86 -2.50 26.74
CA ALA A 95 -30.07 -3.11 26.21
C ALA A 95 -29.65 -4.33 25.39
N VAL A 96 -29.73 -5.52 26.01
CA VAL A 96 -29.45 -6.81 25.38
C VAL A 96 -30.18 -6.89 24.04
N PRO A 97 -29.48 -6.96 22.90
CA PRO A 97 -30.13 -7.24 21.63
C PRO A 97 -30.58 -8.71 21.69
N HIS A 98 -31.88 -8.94 21.83
CA HIS A 98 -32.47 -10.23 21.47
C HIS A 98 -32.52 -10.33 19.94
N GLY A 99 -31.35 -10.58 19.34
CA GLY A 99 -31.21 -10.97 17.94
C GLY A 99 -30.61 -12.36 17.89
N THR A 100 -31.41 -13.34 17.47
CA THR A 100 -30.98 -14.70 17.12
C THR A 100 -29.74 -14.67 16.22
N PRO A 101 -28.69 -15.46 16.51
CA PRO A 101 -27.57 -15.58 15.59
C PRO A 101 -28.03 -16.38 14.37
N GLU A 102 -28.19 -15.71 13.23
CA GLU A 102 -28.30 -16.40 11.94
C GLU A 102 -26.92 -17.00 11.58
N PRO A 103 -26.79 -18.33 11.48
CA PRO A 103 -25.59 -18.96 10.96
C PRO A 103 -25.74 -19.08 9.44
N GLU A 104 -24.82 -18.47 8.67
CA GLU A 104 -24.28 -19.04 7.40
C GLU A 104 -23.36 -18.07 6.61
N THR A 105 -23.22 -16.78 6.97
CA THR A 105 -22.28 -15.83 6.30
C THR A 105 -20.99 -15.51 7.09
N GLY A 106 -20.76 -16.19 8.22
CA GLY A 106 -19.76 -15.78 9.23
C GLY A 106 -18.28 -16.00 8.87
N ALA A 107 -17.94 -17.00 8.07
CA ALA A 107 -16.54 -17.37 7.81
C ALA A 107 -15.82 -16.37 6.86
N ALA A 108 -16.46 -15.99 5.75
CA ALA A 108 -15.90 -15.01 4.81
C ALA A 108 -15.87 -13.59 5.39
N SER A 109 -16.92 -13.21 6.14
CA SER A 109 -16.98 -11.94 6.85
C SER A 109 -15.88 -11.84 7.92
N SER A 110 -15.67 -12.91 8.70
CA SER A 110 -14.61 -12.93 9.71
C SER A 110 -13.20 -12.95 9.11
N GLN A 111 -12.97 -13.60 7.96
CA GLN A 111 -11.70 -13.51 7.24
C GLN A 111 -11.43 -12.08 6.73
N ARG A 112 -12.41 -11.44 6.10
CA ARG A 112 -12.27 -10.05 5.65
C ARG A 112 -11.97 -9.09 6.82
N LEU A 113 -12.67 -9.25 7.94
CA LEU A 113 -12.41 -8.46 9.16
C LEU A 113 -11.02 -8.72 9.73
N ARG A 114 -10.53 -9.97 9.70
CA ARG A 114 -9.15 -10.30 10.08
C ARG A 114 -8.14 -9.56 9.19
N VAL A 115 -8.29 -9.62 7.87
CA VAL A 115 -7.40 -8.91 6.93
C VAL A 115 -7.42 -7.39 7.19
N LEU A 116 -8.60 -6.79 7.38
CA LEU A 116 -8.71 -5.37 7.67
C LEU A 116 -8.04 -5.00 9.00
N SER A 117 -8.29 -5.76 10.07
CA SER A 117 -7.64 -5.51 11.37
C SER A 117 -6.12 -5.69 11.30
N TRP A 118 -5.65 -6.62 10.48
CA TRP A 118 -4.23 -6.85 10.23
C TRP A 118 -3.60 -5.67 9.49
N ILE A 119 -4.26 -5.17 8.44
CA ILE A 119 -3.84 -3.96 7.71
C ILE A 119 -3.76 -2.78 8.67
N GLU A 120 -4.74 -2.58 9.56
CA GLU A 120 -4.71 -1.49 10.54
C GLU A 120 -3.48 -1.58 11.46
N LYS A 121 -3.19 -2.77 12.01
CA LYS A 121 -2.01 -2.98 12.87
C LYS A 121 -0.70 -2.67 12.13
N MET A 122 -0.53 -3.18 10.92
CA MET A 122 0.67 -2.90 10.12
C MET A 122 0.77 -1.42 9.74
N PHE A 123 -0.37 -0.75 9.50
CA PHE A 123 -0.38 0.66 9.15
C PHE A 123 0.04 1.54 10.32
N LEU A 124 -0.34 1.20 11.55
CA LEU A 124 0.14 1.89 12.76
C LEU A 124 1.67 1.76 12.89
N GLN A 125 2.21 0.54 12.72
CA GLN A 125 3.67 0.33 12.71
C GLN A 125 4.37 1.12 11.60
N LEU A 126 3.78 1.20 10.40
CA LEU A 126 4.34 2.01 9.31
C LEU A 126 4.37 3.51 9.68
N LEU A 127 3.32 4.03 10.34
CA LEU A 127 3.28 5.42 10.76
C LEU A 127 4.37 5.75 11.78
N GLU A 128 4.65 4.84 12.72
CA GLU A 128 5.76 4.97 13.66
C GLU A 128 7.12 5.04 12.94
N ILE A 129 7.33 4.20 11.91
CA ILE A 129 8.56 4.20 11.09
C ILE A 129 8.71 5.53 10.33
N GLU A 130 7.63 6.06 9.77
CA GLU A 130 7.64 7.35 9.05
C GLU A 130 7.85 8.55 9.98
N GLU A 131 7.31 8.50 11.20
CA GLU A 131 7.50 9.55 12.21
C GLU A 131 8.95 9.59 12.69
N GLY A 132 9.55 8.43 12.95
CA GLY A 132 10.98 8.31 13.30
C GLY A 132 11.91 8.93 12.26
N GLN A 133 11.49 8.96 10.98
CA GLN A 133 12.24 9.61 9.90
C GLN A 133 12.10 11.15 9.89
N LYS A 134 10.94 11.70 10.28
CA LYS A 134 10.67 13.15 10.24
C LYS A 134 11.29 13.92 11.41
N ASN A 135 11.45 13.27 12.56
CA ASN A 135 11.88 13.92 13.81
C ASN A 135 13.41 13.86 14.06
N GLY A 136 14.19 13.26 13.16
CA GLY A 136 15.65 13.14 13.29
C GLY A 136 16.43 14.18 12.48
N PRO A 137 17.59 14.68 12.95
CA PRO A 137 18.56 15.31 12.06
C PRO A 137 18.98 14.32 10.96
N PRO A 138 19.46 14.77 9.79
CA PRO A 138 19.96 13.90 8.72
C PRO A 138 21.25 13.21 9.19
N GLN A 139 21.09 12.17 10.00
CA GLN A 139 22.18 11.41 10.59
C GLN A 139 22.34 10.11 9.80
N PRO A 140 23.56 9.75 9.39
CA PRO A 140 23.83 8.62 8.49
C PRO A 140 23.59 7.23 9.13
N CYS A 141 23.18 7.18 10.39
CA CYS A 141 22.81 5.93 11.06
C CYS A 141 21.30 5.70 10.94
N TYR A 142 20.90 5.00 9.89
CA TYR A 142 19.74 4.10 9.96
C TYR A 142 19.92 3.24 11.22
N SER A 143 19.14 3.50 12.28
CA SER A 143 19.28 2.72 13.50
C SER A 143 18.92 1.26 13.20
N GLU A 144 19.72 0.30 13.67
CA GLU A 144 19.40 -1.13 13.55
C GLU A 144 17.99 -1.42 14.05
N GLN A 145 17.52 -0.65 15.03
CA GLN A 145 16.14 -0.66 15.50
C GLN A 145 15.15 -0.37 14.38
N GLN A 146 15.30 0.69 13.59
CA GLN A 146 14.39 0.99 12.48
C GLN A 146 14.40 -0.13 11.42
N ARG A 147 15.59 -0.66 11.09
CA ARG A 147 15.69 -1.82 10.18
C ARG A 147 14.96 -3.04 10.72
N ASN A 148 15.10 -3.34 12.01
CA ASN A 148 14.39 -4.44 12.67
C ASN A 148 12.86 -4.23 12.68
N HIS A 149 12.38 -3.00 12.81
CA HIS A 149 10.94 -2.70 12.73
C HIS A 149 10.41 -2.89 11.31
N VAL A 150 11.15 -2.42 10.30
CA VAL A 150 10.81 -2.63 8.88
C VAL A 150 10.80 -4.12 8.55
N GLU A 151 11.82 -4.87 9.01
CA GLU A 151 11.90 -6.32 8.82
C GLU A 151 10.69 -7.02 9.43
N LYS A 152 10.34 -6.72 10.69
CA LYS A 152 9.15 -7.28 11.35
C LYS A 152 7.87 -7.00 10.57
N LEU A 153 7.72 -5.78 10.06
CA LEU A 153 6.56 -5.40 9.27
C LEU A 153 6.52 -6.14 7.94
N PHE A 154 7.67 -6.30 7.27
CA PHE A 154 7.78 -7.10 6.05
C PHE A 154 7.44 -8.58 6.28
N GLN A 155 7.93 -9.16 7.38
CA GLN A 155 7.59 -10.54 7.76
C GLN A 155 6.09 -10.68 8.08
N ALA A 156 5.47 -9.70 8.74
CA ALA A 156 4.03 -9.67 8.99
C ALA A 156 3.20 -9.48 7.71
N LEU A 157 3.76 -8.86 6.67
CA LEU A 157 3.12 -8.70 5.37
C LEU A 157 3.15 -10.01 4.57
N LYS A 158 4.25 -10.77 4.64
CA LYS A 158 4.39 -12.07 3.95
C LYS A 158 3.76 -13.23 4.69
N THR A 159 3.80 -13.22 6.02
CA THR A 159 3.33 -14.31 6.87
C THR A 159 1.98 -13.93 7.44
N GLN A 160 0.89 -14.32 6.78
CA GLN A 160 -0.39 -14.43 7.48
C GLN A 160 -0.22 -15.56 8.52
N GLU A 161 -0.79 -15.43 9.73
CA GLU A 161 -0.79 -16.46 10.80
C GLU A 161 -1.51 -17.76 10.37
N GLN A 162 -1.05 -18.42 9.31
CA GLN A 162 -1.64 -19.63 8.74
C GLN A 162 -0.50 -20.58 8.33
N ASN A 163 -0.62 -21.83 8.76
CA ASN A 163 0.46 -22.82 8.78
C ASN A 163 0.86 -23.38 7.40
N ASN A 164 0.33 -22.84 6.30
CA ASN A 164 0.55 -23.33 4.94
C ASN A 164 1.19 -22.25 4.04
N PRO A 165 2.30 -22.57 3.33
CA PRO A 165 3.01 -21.60 2.47
C PRO A 165 2.23 -21.16 1.23
N GLU A 166 1.32 -21.99 0.71
CA GLU A 166 0.43 -21.63 -0.42
C GLU A 166 -0.66 -20.62 0.02
N GLU A 167 -1.13 -20.71 1.26
CA GLU A 167 -2.11 -19.76 1.85
C GLU A 167 -1.46 -18.41 2.22
N ALA A 168 -0.14 -18.38 2.45
CA ALA A 168 0.60 -17.16 2.79
C ALA A 168 0.71 -16.18 1.60
N ALA A 169 0.95 -16.70 0.38
CA ALA A 169 0.88 -15.91 -0.84
C ALA A 169 -0.53 -15.32 -1.03
N ASP A 170 -1.56 -16.10 -0.67
CA ASP A 170 -2.95 -15.66 -0.68
C ASP A 170 -3.21 -14.53 0.33
N GLY A 171 -2.51 -14.50 1.46
CA GLY A 171 -2.58 -13.43 2.46
C GLY A 171 -2.07 -12.08 1.96
N PHE A 172 -0.89 -12.06 1.33
CA PHE A 172 -0.36 -10.83 0.72
C PHE A 172 -1.27 -10.30 -0.40
N LEU A 173 -1.80 -11.20 -1.24
CA LEU A 173 -2.74 -10.84 -2.29
C LEU A 173 -4.07 -10.32 -1.72
N GLN A 174 -4.54 -10.86 -0.60
CA GLN A 174 -5.70 -10.34 0.14
C GLN A 174 -5.45 -8.91 0.65
N VAL A 175 -4.24 -8.60 1.14
CA VAL A 175 -3.88 -7.24 1.55
C VAL A 175 -3.93 -6.28 0.35
N LEU A 176 -3.35 -6.65 -0.79
CA LEU A 176 -3.39 -5.84 -2.01
C LEU A 176 -4.79 -5.73 -2.64
N SER A 177 -5.74 -6.58 -2.25
CA SER A 177 -7.14 -6.46 -2.67
C SER A 177 -7.88 -5.32 -1.97
N VAL A 178 -7.29 -4.72 -0.92
CA VAL A 178 -7.89 -3.63 -0.14
C VAL A 178 -7.21 -2.31 -0.47
N ARG A 179 -7.98 -1.23 -0.70
CA ARG A 179 -7.48 0.13 -0.94
C ARG A 179 -6.36 0.57 0.03
N LYS A 180 -6.58 0.37 1.33
CA LYS A 180 -5.62 0.73 2.38
C LYS A 180 -4.37 -0.17 2.36
N GLY A 181 -4.51 -1.44 1.97
CA GLY A 181 -3.38 -2.36 1.80
C GLY A 181 -2.48 -1.97 0.62
N LYS A 182 -3.05 -1.56 -0.51
CA LYS A 182 -2.29 -0.97 -1.64
C LYS A 182 -1.49 0.25 -1.18
N ALA A 183 -2.13 1.15 -0.42
CA ALA A 183 -1.47 2.32 0.14
C ALA A 183 -0.37 1.99 1.16
N LEU A 184 -0.57 0.96 1.99
CA LEU A 184 0.43 0.43 2.91
C LEU A 184 1.67 -0.03 2.15
N VAL A 185 1.52 -0.89 1.15
CA VAL A 185 2.64 -1.43 0.36
C VAL A 185 3.37 -0.32 -0.40
N ALA A 186 2.63 0.60 -1.04
CA ALA A 186 3.21 1.73 -1.76
C ALA A 186 4.12 2.60 -0.88
N ARG A 187 3.72 2.82 0.38
CA ARG A 187 4.47 3.62 1.36
C ARG A 187 5.56 2.85 2.08
N LEU A 188 5.41 1.52 2.20
CA LEU A 188 6.42 0.65 2.79
C LEU A 188 7.63 0.46 1.86
N LEU A 189 7.40 0.33 0.54
CA LEU A 189 8.44 0.03 -0.45
C LEU A 189 9.74 0.86 -0.28
N PRO A 190 9.71 2.20 -0.13
CA PRO A 190 10.92 3.00 0.06
C PRO A 190 11.76 2.68 1.30
N PHE A 191 11.18 2.01 2.29
CA PHE A 191 11.87 1.62 3.52
C PHE A 191 12.47 0.22 3.44
N LEU A 192 12.02 -0.60 2.48
CA LEU A 192 12.48 -1.98 2.34
C LEU A 192 13.89 -2.03 1.74
N PRO A 193 14.72 -3.00 2.17
CA PRO A 193 15.95 -3.32 1.46
C PRO A 193 15.62 -3.83 0.05
N GLN A 194 16.59 -3.67 -0.86
CA GLN A 194 16.44 -3.95 -2.29
C GLN A 194 15.89 -5.37 -2.55
N GLU A 195 16.47 -6.39 -1.92
CA GLU A 195 16.05 -7.79 -2.07
C GLU A 195 14.57 -8.03 -1.73
N GLN A 196 14.09 -7.38 -0.67
CA GLN A 196 12.71 -7.52 -0.22
C GLN A 196 11.74 -6.81 -1.17
N ALA A 197 12.10 -5.61 -1.62
CA ALA A 197 11.31 -4.86 -2.59
C ALA A 197 11.22 -5.59 -3.94
N VAL A 198 12.33 -6.17 -4.41
CA VAL A 198 12.36 -7.05 -5.60
C VAL A 198 11.46 -8.25 -5.40
N SER A 199 11.50 -8.91 -4.24
CA SER A 199 10.62 -10.06 -3.98
C SER A 199 9.13 -9.69 -4.01
N LEU A 200 8.74 -8.49 -3.55
CA LEU A 200 7.35 -8.02 -3.67
C LEU A 200 6.98 -7.69 -5.11
N LEU A 201 7.90 -7.06 -5.85
CA LEU A 201 7.72 -6.78 -7.27
C LEU A 201 7.43 -8.08 -8.03
N LEU A 202 8.20 -9.14 -7.79
CA LEU A 202 8.01 -10.45 -8.42
C LEU A 202 6.64 -11.07 -8.14
N VAL A 203 6.19 -11.03 -6.89
CA VAL A 203 4.86 -11.56 -6.51
C VAL A 203 3.75 -10.72 -7.14
N ILE A 204 3.90 -9.39 -7.18
CA ILE A 204 2.93 -8.48 -7.82
C ILE A 204 2.87 -8.74 -9.32
N THR A 205 4.01 -8.91 -9.99
CA THR A 205 4.06 -9.16 -11.44
C THR A 205 3.45 -10.52 -11.78
N HIS A 206 3.78 -11.55 -11.00
CA HIS A 206 3.28 -12.91 -11.22
C HIS A 206 1.75 -12.99 -11.07
N HIS A 207 1.17 -12.26 -10.11
CA HIS A 207 -0.28 -12.25 -9.86
C HIS A 207 -0.99 -11.00 -10.41
N LEU A 208 -0.35 -10.25 -11.30
CA LEU A 208 -0.86 -8.99 -11.84
C LEU A 208 -2.29 -9.08 -12.43
N PRO A 209 -2.63 -10.10 -13.26
CA PRO A 209 -3.98 -10.24 -13.81
C PRO A 209 -5.06 -10.40 -12.73
N LEU A 210 -4.75 -11.11 -11.65
CA LEU A 210 -5.67 -11.31 -10.52
C LEU A 210 -5.87 -10.01 -9.73
N LEU A 211 -4.78 -9.27 -9.49
CA LEU A 211 -4.82 -7.99 -8.78
C LEU A 211 -5.62 -6.94 -9.54
N ILE A 212 -5.48 -6.88 -10.87
CA ILE A 212 -6.26 -5.96 -11.72
C ILE A 212 -7.75 -6.27 -11.62
N LYS A 213 -8.15 -7.54 -11.71
CA LYS A 213 -9.56 -7.94 -11.57
C LYS A 213 -10.13 -7.54 -10.20
N ARG A 214 -9.32 -7.64 -9.14
CA ARG A 214 -9.73 -7.24 -7.77
C ARG A 214 -9.72 -5.71 -7.56
N ASP A 215 -8.99 -4.94 -8.36
CA ASP A 215 -8.93 -3.46 -8.27
C ASP A 215 -10.03 -2.75 -9.09
N ALA A 216 -10.87 -3.47 -9.84
CA ALA A 216 -11.86 -2.87 -10.75
C ALA A 216 -12.77 -1.81 -10.10
N ALA A 217 -13.11 -1.95 -8.82
CA ALA A 217 -13.94 -1.00 -8.09
C ALA A 217 -13.16 0.21 -7.52
N ASP A 218 -11.89 0.01 -7.17
CA ASP A 218 -11.08 0.99 -6.45
C ASP A 218 -10.23 1.87 -7.39
N GLN A 219 -9.72 1.30 -8.48
CA GLN A 219 -8.84 1.94 -9.47
C GLN A 219 -7.64 2.69 -8.85
N VAL A 220 -7.06 2.16 -7.77
CA VAL A 220 -5.92 2.80 -7.08
C VAL A 220 -4.60 2.06 -7.29
N LEU A 221 -4.57 0.92 -7.99
CA LEU A 221 -3.36 0.11 -8.14
C LEU A 221 -2.19 0.88 -8.77
N GLN A 222 -2.49 1.88 -9.60
CA GLN A 222 -1.52 2.82 -10.19
C GLN A 222 -0.58 3.50 -9.18
N MET A 223 -0.98 3.63 -7.90
CA MET A 223 -0.13 4.23 -6.88
C MET A 223 1.15 3.43 -6.61
N LEU A 224 1.17 2.14 -6.94
CA LEU A 224 2.32 1.26 -6.81
C LEU A 224 3.36 1.49 -7.92
N PHE A 225 2.99 2.14 -9.03
CA PHE A 225 3.87 2.27 -10.20
C PHE A 225 5.17 3.00 -9.87
N LYS A 226 5.09 4.20 -9.25
CA LYS A 226 6.29 4.99 -8.91
C LYS A 226 7.20 4.30 -7.89
N PRO A 227 6.68 3.74 -6.78
CA PRO A 227 7.52 2.99 -5.84
C PRO A 227 8.17 1.75 -6.45
N LEU A 228 7.42 0.95 -7.22
CA LEU A 228 7.92 -0.28 -7.85
C LEU A 228 8.93 0.00 -8.96
N GLY A 229 8.72 1.07 -9.74
CA GLY A 229 9.58 1.45 -10.87
C GLY A 229 11.05 1.62 -10.49
N LYS A 230 11.35 2.01 -9.25
CA LYS A 230 12.72 2.11 -8.72
C LYS A 230 13.45 0.77 -8.63
N TYR A 231 12.71 -0.32 -8.50
CA TYR A 231 13.27 -1.66 -8.28
C TYR A 231 13.30 -2.50 -9.56
N ILE A 232 12.68 -2.04 -10.64
CA ILE A 232 12.70 -2.74 -11.94
C ILE A 232 14.14 -2.86 -12.45
N SER A 233 14.95 -1.81 -12.34
CA SER A 233 16.36 -1.82 -12.78
C SER A 233 17.26 -2.79 -11.99
N HIS A 234 16.78 -3.29 -10.85
CA HIS A 234 17.51 -4.20 -9.98
C HIS A 234 17.17 -5.68 -10.24
N LEU A 235 16.21 -5.98 -11.11
CA LEU A 235 15.85 -7.33 -11.46
C LEU A 235 16.95 -7.99 -12.30
N THR A 236 17.30 -9.22 -11.95
CA THR A 236 18.06 -10.10 -12.83
C THR A 236 17.18 -10.63 -13.98
N PHE A 237 17.81 -11.14 -15.04
CA PHE A 237 17.07 -11.68 -16.18
C PHE A 237 16.17 -12.87 -15.79
N HIS A 238 16.68 -13.75 -14.93
CA HIS A 238 15.93 -14.91 -14.44
C HIS A 238 14.71 -14.50 -13.60
N GLU A 239 14.88 -13.56 -12.66
CA GLU A 239 13.79 -13.03 -11.85
C GLU A 239 12.71 -12.35 -12.71
N LEU A 240 13.13 -11.58 -13.71
CA LEU A 240 12.21 -10.94 -14.65
C LEU A 240 11.37 -11.98 -15.40
N LEU A 241 11.98 -13.05 -15.89
CA LEU A 241 11.27 -14.15 -16.54
C LEU A 241 10.30 -14.84 -15.58
N GLN A 242 10.72 -15.14 -14.36
CA GLN A 242 9.86 -15.74 -13.33
C GLN A 242 8.63 -14.85 -13.04
N GLY A 243 8.81 -13.53 -12.98
CA GLY A 243 7.70 -12.59 -12.80
C GLY A 243 6.73 -12.57 -13.99
N LEU A 244 7.24 -12.63 -15.22
CA LEU A 244 6.43 -12.60 -16.45
C LEU A 244 5.75 -13.94 -16.78
N GLN A 245 6.26 -15.07 -16.26
CA GLN A 245 5.63 -16.38 -16.44
C GLN A 245 4.16 -16.41 -15.98
N GLY A 246 3.81 -15.62 -14.95
CA GLY A 246 2.43 -15.49 -14.49
C GLY A 246 1.46 -14.98 -15.56
N LEU A 247 1.97 -14.27 -16.58
CA LEU A 247 1.17 -13.79 -17.72
C LEU A 247 0.90 -14.88 -18.76
N MET A 248 1.72 -15.93 -18.79
CA MET A 248 1.57 -17.07 -19.70
C MET A 248 0.60 -18.13 -19.17
N LEU A 249 0.36 -18.16 -17.85
CA LEU A 249 -0.50 -19.16 -17.21
C LEU A 249 -1.97 -18.92 -17.56
N LEU A 250 -2.53 -19.72 -18.47
CA LEU A 250 -3.95 -19.67 -18.79
C LEU A 250 -4.76 -20.25 -17.61
N PRO A 251 -5.65 -19.47 -16.95
CA PRO A 251 -6.49 -20.00 -15.89
C PRO A 251 -7.47 -21.03 -16.45
N PRO A 252 -7.71 -22.17 -15.76
CA PRO A 252 -8.52 -23.28 -16.29
C PRO A 252 -10.00 -22.93 -16.53
N ALA A 253 -10.47 -21.76 -16.09
CA ALA A 253 -11.87 -21.35 -16.12
C ALA A 253 -12.14 -20.07 -16.94
N SER A 254 -11.13 -19.47 -17.58
CA SER A 254 -11.31 -18.20 -18.32
C SER A 254 -10.95 -18.33 -19.79
N SER A 255 -11.84 -17.86 -20.67
CA SER A 255 -11.59 -17.70 -22.11
C SER A 255 -10.65 -16.54 -22.44
N GLU A 256 -10.53 -15.57 -21.54
CA GLU A 256 -9.72 -14.37 -21.72
C GLU A 256 -8.29 -14.62 -21.22
N ARG A 257 -7.31 -14.26 -22.06
CA ARG A 257 -5.89 -14.42 -21.72
C ARG A 257 -5.48 -13.42 -20.63
N PRO A 258 -4.58 -13.80 -19.70
CA PRO A 258 -4.12 -12.89 -18.66
C PRO A 258 -3.46 -11.62 -19.20
N VAL A 259 -2.73 -11.73 -20.32
CA VAL A 259 -2.09 -10.60 -21.00
C VAL A 259 -3.12 -9.56 -21.44
N THR A 260 -4.26 -9.97 -21.99
CA THR A 260 -5.32 -9.06 -22.43
C THR A 260 -5.84 -8.21 -21.28
N VAL A 261 -6.07 -8.81 -20.11
CA VAL A 261 -6.50 -8.11 -18.88
C VAL A 261 -5.47 -7.07 -18.42
N VAL A 262 -4.18 -7.39 -18.57
CA VAL A 262 -3.09 -6.48 -18.22
C VAL A 262 -3.01 -5.30 -19.18
N LEU A 263 -3.16 -5.54 -20.49
CA LEU A 263 -3.13 -4.51 -21.52
C LEU A 263 -4.32 -3.55 -21.46
N GLN A 264 -5.48 -4.01 -20.98
CA GLN A 264 -6.67 -3.18 -20.76
C GLN A 264 -6.59 -2.29 -19.52
N ASN A 265 -5.58 -2.47 -18.66
CA ASN A 265 -5.45 -1.72 -17.42
C ASN A 265 -4.23 -0.78 -17.46
N GLN A 266 -4.44 0.50 -17.14
CA GLN A 266 -3.39 1.52 -17.17
C GLN A 266 -2.15 1.16 -16.32
N PHE A 267 -2.34 0.64 -15.10
CA PHE A 267 -1.21 0.18 -14.28
C PHE A 267 -0.55 -1.07 -14.89
N GLY A 268 -1.36 -2.02 -15.35
CA GLY A 268 -0.91 -3.26 -15.96
C GLY A 268 0.00 -3.04 -17.16
N ILE A 269 -0.47 -2.29 -18.17
CA ILE A 269 0.30 -1.98 -19.36
C ILE A 269 1.59 -1.21 -19.03
N SER A 270 1.53 -0.26 -18.09
CA SER A 270 2.69 0.54 -17.68
C SER A 270 3.78 -0.32 -17.05
N LEU A 271 3.39 -1.21 -16.13
CA LEU A 271 4.32 -2.11 -15.46
C LEU A 271 4.91 -3.12 -16.47
N LEU A 272 4.07 -3.68 -17.35
CA LEU A 272 4.50 -4.60 -18.39
C LEU A 272 5.52 -3.95 -19.32
N TYR A 273 5.26 -2.73 -19.79
CA TYR A 273 6.16 -1.97 -20.66
C TYR A 273 7.49 -1.66 -19.97
N ALA A 274 7.47 -1.27 -18.70
CA ALA A 274 8.69 -1.03 -17.93
C ALA A 274 9.53 -2.32 -17.77
N LEU A 275 8.90 -3.47 -17.51
CA LEU A 275 9.58 -4.76 -17.42
C LEU A 275 10.16 -5.18 -18.77
N LEU A 276 9.39 -5.07 -19.86
CA LEU A 276 9.87 -5.41 -21.20
C LEU A 276 11.07 -4.54 -21.61
N SER A 277 11.01 -3.24 -21.29
CA SER A 277 12.12 -2.32 -21.51
C SER A 277 13.38 -2.73 -20.75
N HIS A 278 13.25 -3.15 -19.49
CA HIS A 278 14.39 -3.62 -18.69
C HIS A 278 14.94 -4.94 -19.22
N GLY A 279 14.08 -5.88 -19.59
CA GLY A 279 14.49 -7.17 -20.18
C GLY A 279 15.29 -6.98 -21.47
N GLU A 280 14.85 -6.08 -22.36
CA GLU A 280 15.59 -5.72 -23.57
C GLU A 280 16.97 -5.11 -23.28
N GLN A 281 17.09 -4.30 -22.22
CA GLN A 281 18.37 -3.76 -21.79
C GLN A 281 19.31 -4.87 -21.30
N LEU A 282 18.81 -5.81 -20.51
CA LEU A 282 19.60 -6.95 -20.02
C LEU A 282 20.11 -7.82 -21.19
N VAL A 283 19.23 -8.16 -22.14
CA VAL A 283 19.59 -8.97 -23.32
C VAL A 283 20.58 -8.22 -24.22
N SER A 284 20.45 -6.90 -24.36
CA SER A 284 21.37 -6.11 -25.18
C SER A 284 22.75 -5.90 -24.52
N LEU A 285 22.83 -5.92 -23.19
CA LEU A 285 24.06 -5.70 -22.43
C LEU A 285 24.87 -6.99 -22.24
N ASP A 286 24.21 -8.14 -22.11
CA ASP A 286 24.87 -9.42 -21.88
C ASP A 286 24.52 -10.45 -22.96
N PRO A 287 25.30 -10.51 -24.05
CA PRO A 287 25.08 -11.49 -25.11
C PRO A 287 25.34 -12.94 -24.67
N SER A 288 25.94 -13.18 -23.49
CA SER A 288 26.12 -14.53 -22.97
C SER A 288 24.81 -15.14 -22.42
N LEU A 289 23.81 -14.32 -22.09
CA LEU A 289 22.46 -14.77 -21.74
C LEU A 289 21.71 -15.37 -22.94
N VAL A 290 22.20 -15.14 -24.17
CA VAL A 290 21.69 -15.81 -25.37
C VAL A 290 22.16 -17.27 -25.43
N GLU A 291 23.24 -17.62 -24.72
CA GLU A 291 23.81 -18.97 -24.71
C GLU A 291 23.04 -19.93 -23.79
N SER A 292 22.34 -19.43 -22.77
CA SER A 292 21.37 -20.21 -21.98
C SER A 292 20.07 -20.40 -22.77
N ASN A 293 20.08 -21.39 -23.68
CA ASN A 293 18.98 -21.67 -24.62
C ASN A 293 17.57 -21.70 -23.99
N SER A 294 17.40 -22.09 -22.72
CA SER A 294 16.07 -22.17 -22.10
C SER A 294 15.45 -20.79 -21.81
N ASP A 295 16.23 -19.91 -21.18
CA ASP A 295 15.73 -18.64 -20.64
C ASP A 295 15.53 -17.64 -21.79
N HIS A 296 16.42 -17.66 -22.79
CA HIS A 296 16.26 -16.87 -23.99
C HIS A 296 15.03 -17.30 -24.82
N VAL A 297 14.76 -18.60 -24.97
CA VAL A 297 13.55 -19.08 -25.66
C VAL A 297 12.30 -18.64 -24.92
N ALA A 298 12.27 -18.78 -23.59
CA ALA A 298 11.15 -18.31 -22.77
C ALA A 298 10.94 -16.78 -22.91
N TRP A 299 12.02 -16.00 -22.92
CA TRP A 299 11.95 -14.56 -23.19
C TRP A 299 11.32 -14.26 -24.56
N THR A 300 11.80 -14.90 -25.62
CA THR A 300 11.28 -14.68 -26.97
C THR A 300 9.81 -15.07 -27.09
N ASP A 301 9.41 -16.18 -26.47
CA ASP A 301 8.02 -16.64 -26.48
C ASP A 301 7.09 -15.65 -25.77
N ILE A 302 7.53 -15.08 -24.63
CA ILE A 302 6.79 -14.04 -23.91
C ILE A 302 6.65 -12.77 -24.77
N VAL A 303 7.75 -12.31 -25.37
CA VAL A 303 7.75 -11.09 -26.20
C VAL A 303 6.86 -11.26 -27.42
N ILE A 304 6.94 -12.40 -28.11
CA ILE A 304 6.11 -12.72 -29.27
C ILE A 304 4.63 -12.80 -28.86
N LEU A 305 4.32 -13.47 -27.74
CA LEU A 305 2.95 -13.56 -27.23
C LEU A 305 2.35 -12.17 -26.96
N ILE A 306 3.10 -11.31 -26.27
CA ILE A 306 2.63 -9.95 -25.94
C ILE A 306 2.47 -9.11 -27.21
N ALA A 307 3.43 -9.19 -28.13
CA ALA A 307 3.37 -8.48 -29.41
C ALA A 307 2.14 -8.92 -30.23
N TRP A 308 1.89 -10.21 -30.31
CA TRP A 308 0.71 -10.75 -30.98
C TRP A 308 -0.58 -10.25 -30.32
N GLU A 309 -0.66 -10.25 -28.99
CA GLU A 309 -1.84 -9.81 -28.27
C GLU A 309 -2.12 -8.31 -28.49
N ILE A 310 -1.10 -7.45 -28.45
CA ILE A 310 -1.23 -6.01 -28.72
C ILE A 310 -1.68 -5.76 -30.18
N ALA A 311 -1.18 -6.54 -31.14
CA ALA A 311 -1.54 -6.40 -32.55
C ALA A 311 -2.99 -6.81 -32.84
N GLN A 312 -3.53 -7.80 -32.11
CA GLN A 312 -4.90 -8.29 -32.26
C GLN A 312 -5.93 -7.45 -31.49
N MET A 313 -5.50 -6.68 -30.50
CA MET A 313 -6.41 -5.89 -29.66
C MET A 313 -6.97 -4.67 -30.40
N PRO A 314 -8.28 -4.39 -30.26
CA PRO A 314 -8.84 -3.11 -30.69
C PRO A 314 -8.15 -1.95 -29.98
N THR A 315 -7.83 -0.87 -30.70
CA THR A 315 -7.17 0.32 -30.12
C THR A 315 -7.96 0.94 -28.96
N ALA A 316 -9.29 0.85 -29.00
CA ALA A 316 -10.17 1.36 -27.94
C ALA A 316 -10.15 0.54 -26.64
N SER A 317 -9.62 -0.69 -26.65
CA SER A 317 -9.51 -1.52 -25.44
C SER A 317 -8.10 -1.51 -24.82
N LEU A 318 -7.10 -0.97 -25.53
CA LEU A 318 -5.76 -0.79 -24.99
C LEU A 318 -5.74 0.42 -24.05
N ALA A 319 -5.25 0.23 -22.82
CA ALA A 319 -5.14 1.34 -21.87
C ALA A 319 -3.97 2.27 -22.21
N GLU A 320 -4.12 3.56 -21.88
CA GLU A 320 -3.04 4.54 -21.99
C GLU A 320 -1.97 4.28 -20.91
N PRO A 321 -0.69 4.01 -21.29
CA PRO A 321 0.37 3.75 -20.33
C PRO A 321 0.85 5.05 -19.64
N LEU A 322 1.11 4.98 -18.33
CA LEU A 322 1.69 6.06 -17.52
C LEU A 322 3.10 6.45 -17.97
N SER A 323 3.83 5.52 -18.59
CA SER A 323 5.15 5.76 -19.17
C SER A 323 5.35 4.88 -20.39
N PHE A 324 5.92 5.45 -21.44
CA PHE A 324 6.22 4.74 -22.68
C PHE A 324 7.74 4.68 -22.92
N PRO A 325 8.40 3.53 -22.66
CA PRO A 325 9.82 3.36 -22.94
C PRO A 325 10.11 3.35 -24.46
N SER A 326 11.16 4.06 -24.87
CA SER A 326 11.49 4.25 -26.29
C SER A 326 12.04 3.00 -26.99
N ASN A 327 12.50 2.01 -26.24
CA ASN A 327 13.11 0.78 -26.75
C ASN A 327 12.11 -0.34 -27.07
N LEU A 328 10.82 -0.19 -26.74
CA LEU A 328 9.83 -1.26 -26.94
C LEU A 328 9.56 -1.58 -28.41
N LEU A 329 9.44 -0.57 -29.27
CA LEU A 329 9.27 -0.81 -30.70
C LEU A 329 10.48 -1.55 -31.28
N ALA A 330 11.69 -1.19 -30.85
CA ALA A 330 12.91 -1.88 -31.27
C ALA A 330 12.94 -3.34 -30.81
N LEU A 331 12.50 -3.63 -29.57
CA LEU A 331 12.33 -4.99 -29.05
C LEU A 331 11.39 -5.81 -29.94
N PHE A 332 10.18 -5.31 -30.21
CA PHE A 332 9.22 -6.06 -31.03
C PHE A 332 9.70 -6.26 -32.47
N CYS A 333 10.36 -5.26 -33.07
CA CYS A 333 10.94 -5.37 -34.41
C CYS A 333 11.99 -6.49 -34.55
N ARG A 334 12.67 -6.88 -33.46
CA ARG A 334 13.66 -7.97 -33.49
C ARG A 334 13.03 -9.35 -33.53
N HIS A 335 11.83 -9.51 -32.99
CA HIS A 335 11.21 -10.82 -32.76
C HIS A 335 9.97 -11.09 -33.62
N VAL A 336 9.46 -10.10 -34.35
CA VAL A 336 8.16 -10.17 -35.02
C VAL A 336 8.25 -9.70 -36.48
N ASP A 337 7.44 -10.31 -37.35
CA ASP A 337 7.38 -9.98 -38.78
C ASP A 337 6.97 -8.52 -39.06
N LYS A 338 7.43 -7.99 -40.21
CA LYS A 338 7.18 -6.60 -40.64
C LYS A 338 5.69 -6.20 -40.68
N GLN A 339 4.80 -7.14 -41.00
CA GLN A 339 3.35 -6.87 -41.04
C GLN A 339 2.75 -6.63 -39.65
N LEU A 340 3.17 -7.43 -38.66
CA LEU A 340 2.74 -7.27 -37.28
C LEU A 340 3.36 -6.03 -36.64
N VAL A 341 4.60 -5.67 -36.99
CA VAL A 341 5.24 -4.42 -36.55
C VAL A 341 4.42 -3.19 -36.98
N GLN A 342 3.92 -3.16 -38.23
CA GLN A 342 3.08 -2.05 -38.69
C GLN A 342 1.75 -1.97 -37.93
N GLN A 343 1.16 -3.11 -37.58
CA GLN A 343 -0.05 -3.17 -36.76
C GLN A 343 0.21 -2.69 -35.32
N LEU A 344 1.33 -3.13 -34.73
CA LEU A 344 1.78 -2.71 -33.41
C LEU A 344 2.06 -1.21 -33.33
N GLU A 345 2.75 -0.66 -34.33
CA GLU A 345 3.05 0.76 -34.38
C GLU A 345 1.76 1.58 -34.44
N ALA A 346 0.79 1.16 -35.26
CA ALA A 346 -0.51 1.80 -35.34
C ALA A 346 -1.29 1.70 -34.01
N THR A 347 -1.31 0.54 -33.35
CA THR A 347 -2.05 0.38 -32.09
C THR A 347 -1.40 1.11 -30.93
N MET A 348 -0.07 1.09 -30.82
CA MET A 348 0.69 1.76 -29.77
C MET A 348 0.73 3.29 -29.95
N GLN A 349 0.85 3.80 -31.19
CA GLN A 349 0.84 5.26 -31.43
C GLN A 349 -0.54 5.87 -31.18
N LEU A 350 -1.61 5.20 -31.58
CA LEU A 350 -2.98 5.70 -31.37
C LEU A 350 -3.36 5.70 -29.89
N ALA A 351 -2.88 4.75 -29.11
CA ALA A 351 -3.10 4.70 -27.66
C ALA A 351 -2.28 5.73 -26.85
N TRP A 352 -1.36 6.47 -27.50
CA TRP A 352 -0.54 7.51 -26.86
C TRP A 352 -1.02 8.95 -27.16
N VAL A 353 -1.96 9.09 -28.09
CA VAL A 353 -2.44 10.40 -28.61
C VAL A 353 -3.85 10.75 -28.09
N TYR A 354 -4.53 9.79 -27.46
CA TYR A 354 -5.79 9.99 -26.73
C TYR A 354 -5.53 9.87 -25.24
#